data_AF-A0A955S3K0-F1
#
_entry.id   AF-A0A955S3K0-F1
#
_cell.length_a   1.000
_cell.length_b   1.000
_cell.length_c   1.000
_cell.angle_alpha   90.00
_cell.angle_beta   90.00
_cell.angle_gamma   90.00
#
_symmetry.space_group_name_H-M   'P 1'
#
loop_
_entity.id
_entity.type
_entity.pdbx_description
1 polymer ?
#
loop_
_entity_poly.entity_id
_entity_poly.type
_entity_poly.pdbx_seq_one_letter_code
_entity_poly.pdbx_strand_id
1 'polypeptide(L)'
;LSTQTLLYKYGDIDGTLEIPFYVEKYKYHFTFFAGIQSKDRIEFIQPDGTVLKDGEGVTVYPFQRMCIATVNAPLAGEWTIRLSGRGKYLVSVRK
;
A
#
# COMPACT_ATOMS: atom_id res chain seq x y z
N LEU A 1 0.69 -22.37 1.09
CA LEU A 1 0.29 -21.11 1.77
C LEU A 1 -0.63 -20.37 0.81
N SER A 2 -1.94 -20.33 1.06
CA SER A 2 -2.84 -19.52 0.22
C SER A 2 -2.57 -18.04 0.53
N THR A 3 -2.24 -17.27 -0.51
CA THR A 3 -2.03 -15.83 -0.38
C THR A 3 -3.40 -15.17 -0.29
N GLN A 4 -3.75 -14.60 0.86
CA GLN A 4 -5.05 -13.95 1.03
C GLN A 4 -4.95 -12.52 0.53
N THR A 5 -5.80 -12.15 -0.44
CA THR A 5 -5.88 -10.76 -0.93
C THR A 5 -6.74 -9.96 0.04
N LEU A 6 -6.14 -8.94 0.67
CA LEU A 6 -6.84 -7.99 1.57
C LEU A 6 -7.41 -6.81 0.80
N LEU A 7 -6.70 -6.37 -0.24
CA LEU A 7 -7.11 -5.28 -1.12
C LEU A 7 -6.71 -5.62 -2.55
N TYR A 8 -7.60 -5.33 -3.49
CA TYR A 8 -7.30 -5.27 -4.91
C TYR A 8 -8.18 -4.20 -5.54
N LYS A 9 -7.57 -3.14 -6.09
CA LYS A 9 -8.31 -2.03 -6.70
C LYS A 9 -7.51 -1.47 -7.87
N TYR A 10 -8.19 -1.14 -8.95
CA TYR A 10 -7.61 -0.53 -10.14
C TYR A 10 -8.59 0.49 -10.71
N GLY A 11 -8.09 1.39 -11.54
CA GLY A 11 -8.91 2.41 -12.19
C GLY A 11 -8.08 3.50 -12.80
N ASP A 12 -8.72 4.64 -13.03
CA ASP A 12 -8.09 5.89 -13.47
C ASP A 12 -7.89 6.82 -12.28
N ILE A 13 -6.81 7.60 -12.33
CA ILE A 13 -6.51 8.67 -11.39
C ILE A 13 -6.07 9.91 -12.18
N ASP A 14 -6.54 11.07 -11.75
CA ASP A 14 -6.02 12.38 -12.16
C ASP A 14 -5.96 13.27 -10.90
N GLY A 15 -4.80 13.32 -10.26
CA GLY A 15 -4.60 13.96 -8.97
C GLY A 15 -4.34 12.96 -7.85
N THR A 16 -5.02 13.11 -6.71
CA THR A 16 -4.81 12.29 -5.50
C THR A 16 -6.00 11.36 -5.25
N LEU A 17 -5.70 10.12 -4.86
CA LEU A 17 -6.69 9.12 -4.46
C LEU A 17 -6.23 8.46 -3.15
N GLU A 18 -7.13 8.38 -2.19
CA GLU A 18 -6.94 7.63 -0.96
C GLU A 18 -7.78 6.36 -0.99
N ILE A 19 -7.17 5.24 -0.61
CA ILE A 19 -7.79 3.92 -0.63
C ILE A 19 -7.67 3.33 0.77
N PRO A 20 -8.69 3.47 1.62
CA PRO A 20 -8.71 2.85 2.93
C PRO A 20 -8.92 1.34 2.81
N PHE A 21 -8.32 0.58 3.70
CA PHE A 21 -8.58 -0.84 3.87
C PHE A 21 -8.31 -1.27 5.32
N TYR A 22 -9.07 -2.25 5.81
CA TYR A 22 -8.98 -2.66 7.20
C TYR A 22 -8.08 -3.88 7.38
N VAL A 23 -7.24 -3.84 8.40
CA VAL A 23 -6.41 -4.96 8.85
C VAL A 23 -6.95 -5.48 10.17
N GLU A 24 -7.44 -6.72 10.16
CA GLU A 24 -7.70 -7.46 11.39
C GLU A 24 -6.38 -7.89 12.05
N LYS A 25 -6.33 -7.78 13.38
CA LYS A 25 -5.13 -7.99 14.20
C LYS A 25 -4.52 -9.38 14.01
N TYR A 26 -3.37 -9.52 13.33
CA TYR A 26 -2.65 -10.80 13.25
C TYR A 26 -1.13 -10.70 12.99
N LYS A 27 -0.40 -11.73 13.45
CA LYS A 27 1.07 -11.95 13.38
C LYS A 27 1.61 -12.28 11.97
N TYR A 28 1.01 -11.77 10.91
CA TYR A 28 1.39 -12.13 9.53
C TYR A 28 2.22 -11.02 8.87
N HIS A 29 2.83 -11.35 7.73
CA HIS A 29 3.58 -10.40 6.92
C HIS A 29 2.64 -9.90 5.82
N PHE A 30 2.60 -8.60 5.56
CA PHE A 30 1.86 -8.05 4.44
C PHE A 30 2.78 -7.52 3.37
N THR A 31 2.38 -7.70 2.11
CA THR A 31 3.03 -7.05 0.98
C THR A 31 2.02 -6.15 0.27
N PHE A 32 2.40 -4.90 0.14
CA PHE A 32 1.73 -3.84 -0.59
C PHE A 32 2.35 -3.77 -1.98
N PHE A 33 1.49 -3.62 -2.99
CA PHE A 33 1.85 -3.23 -4.33
C PHE A 33 0.98 -2.03 -4.69
N ALA A 34 1.60 -0.96 -5.19
CA ALA A 34 0.89 0.16 -5.78
C ALA A 34 1.64 0.68 -7.00
N GLY A 35 0.92 0.90 -8.10
CA GLY A 35 1.47 1.40 -9.36
C GLY A 35 0.56 2.46 -9.97
N ILE A 36 1.17 3.47 -10.60
CA ILE A 36 0.51 4.56 -11.32
C ILE A 36 1.34 4.85 -12.58
N GLN A 37 0.69 4.95 -13.75
CA GLN A 37 1.39 5.17 -15.03
C GLN A 37 2.26 6.43 -15.01
N SER A 38 1.70 7.55 -14.58
CA SER A 38 2.42 8.80 -14.31
C SER A 38 2.44 9.02 -12.80
N LYS A 39 3.34 8.30 -12.11
CA LYS A 39 3.48 8.37 -10.65
C LYS A 39 4.18 9.65 -10.22
N ASP A 40 3.50 10.44 -9.39
CA ASP A 40 4.13 11.52 -8.62
C ASP A 40 4.54 11.01 -7.24
N ARG A 41 3.58 10.45 -6.49
CA ARG A 41 3.79 9.94 -5.12
C ARG A 41 2.93 8.71 -4.84
N ILE A 42 3.49 7.80 -4.04
CA ILE A 42 2.77 6.68 -3.43
C ILE A 42 3.16 6.66 -1.96
N GLU A 43 2.18 6.57 -1.08
CA GLU A 43 2.39 6.43 0.36
C GLU A 43 1.51 5.30 0.90
N PHE A 44 2.05 4.56 1.87
CA PHE A 44 1.27 3.65 2.70
C PHE A 44 1.19 4.28 4.08
N ILE A 45 0.00 4.45 4.61
CA ILE A 45 -0.26 5.17 5.86
C ILE A 45 -0.82 4.17 6.85
N GLN A 46 -0.16 4.09 8.01
CA GLN A 46 -0.51 3.22 9.11
C GLN A 46 -1.79 3.73 9.83
N PRO A 47 -2.44 2.89 10.67
CA PRO A 47 -3.64 3.27 11.41
C PRO A 47 -3.47 4.42 12.38
N ASP A 48 -2.24 4.69 12.84
CA ASP A 48 -1.90 5.84 13.69
C ASP A 48 -1.66 7.13 12.89
N GLY A 49 -1.80 7.10 11.55
CA GLY A 49 -1.55 8.21 10.64
C GLY A 49 -0.10 8.33 10.17
N THR A 50 0.81 7.47 10.65
CA THR A 50 2.22 7.51 10.28
C THR A 50 2.42 7.00 8.85
N VAL A 51 3.14 7.75 8.02
CA VAL A 51 3.59 7.26 6.70
C VAL A 51 4.65 6.18 6.90
N LEU A 52 4.43 5.03 6.28
CA LEU A 52 5.33 3.88 6.27
C LEU A 52 6.69 4.26 5.66
N LYS A 53 7.77 3.89 6.34
CA LYS A 53 9.15 4.15 5.91
C LYS A 53 9.96 2.86 6.04
N ASP A 54 11.01 2.74 5.23
CA ASP A 54 11.98 1.65 5.34
C ASP A 54 12.63 1.63 6.73
N GLY A 55 12.76 0.45 7.34
CA GLY A 55 13.25 0.33 8.71
C GLY A 55 13.08 -1.06 9.31
N GLU A 56 13.12 -1.16 10.65
CA GLU A 56 12.97 -2.44 11.33
C GLU A 56 11.58 -3.05 11.06
N GLY A 57 11.56 -4.25 10.50
CA GLY A 57 10.32 -4.95 10.15
C GLY A 57 9.57 -4.39 8.94
N VAL A 58 10.11 -3.37 8.26
CA VAL A 58 9.47 -2.75 7.08
C VAL A 58 10.50 -2.62 5.96
N THR A 59 10.18 -3.14 4.78
CA THR A 59 10.99 -2.94 3.60
C THR A 59 10.21 -2.21 2.52
N VAL A 60 10.77 -1.11 1.98
CA VAL A 60 10.13 -0.31 0.93
C VAL A 60 11.00 -0.29 -0.32
N TYR A 61 10.47 -0.77 -1.43
CA TYR A 61 11.10 -0.77 -2.74
C TYR A 61 10.43 0.26 -3.66
N PRO A 62 11.01 1.47 -3.79
CA PRO A 62 10.53 2.45 -4.75
C PRO A 62 11.00 2.11 -6.16
N PHE A 63 10.09 2.20 -7.13
CA PHE A 63 10.39 2.12 -8.55
C PHE A 63 9.88 3.38 -9.26
N GLN A 64 10.24 3.55 -10.54
CA GLN A 64 9.86 4.73 -11.31
C GLN A 64 8.33 4.94 -11.37
N ARG A 65 7.54 3.86 -11.48
CA ARG A 65 6.07 3.91 -11.64
C ARG A 65 5.28 3.14 -10.57
N MET A 66 5.98 2.55 -9.61
CA MET A 66 5.35 1.70 -8.60
C MET A 66 6.14 1.77 -7.29
N CYS A 67 5.53 1.27 -6.23
CA CYS A 67 6.15 1.03 -4.95
C CYS A 67 5.66 -0.31 -4.41
N ILE A 68 6.59 -1.13 -3.94
CA ILE A 68 6.29 -2.34 -3.18
C ILE A 68 6.75 -2.09 -1.75
N ALA A 69 5.92 -2.43 -0.78
CA ALA A 69 6.35 -2.44 0.62
C ALA A 69 6.01 -3.77 1.27
N THR A 70 6.84 -4.25 2.17
CA THR A 70 6.56 -5.41 3.01
C THR A 70 6.62 -4.98 4.48
N VAL A 71 5.62 -5.38 5.27
CA VAL A 71 5.53 -5.08 6.70
C VAL A 71 5.41 -6.38 7.47
N ASN A 72 6.37 -6.62 8.36
CA ASN A 72 6.35 -7.70 9.34
C ASN A 72 5.53 -7.22 10.54
N ALA A 73 4.52 -7.99 10.96
CA ALA A 73 3.65 -7.65 12.10
C ALA A 73 2.95 -6.27 11.97
N PRO A 74 2.12 -6.07 10.94
CA PRO A 74 1.40 -4.83 10.69
C PRO A 74 0.42 -4.48 11.81
N LEU A 75 0.27 -3.18 12.10
CA LEU A 75 -0.71 -2.68 13.06
C LEU A 75 -2.13 -3.04 12.62
N ALA A 76 -2.96 -3.44 13.59
CA ALA A 76 -4.39 -3.62 13.38
C ALA A 76 -5.08 -2.25 13.23
N GLY A 77 -6.10 -2.18 12.40
CA GLY A 77 -6.87 -0.96 12.16
C GLY A 77 -6.98 -0.60 10.69
N GLU A 78 -7.48 0.61 10.43
CA GLU A 78 -7.64 1.13 9.07
C GLU A 78 -6.31 1.68 8.55
N TRP A 79 -5.81 1.07 7.48
CA TRP A 79 -4.67 1.58 6.72
C TRP A 79 -5.17 2.37 5.52
N THR A 80 -4.34 3.29 5.03
CA THR A 80 -4.64 4.05 3.80
C THR A 80 -3.50 3.95 2.80
N ILE A 81 -3.82 3.65 1.55
CA ILE A 81 -2.88 3.84 0.43
C ILE A 81 -3.20 5.17 -0.22
N ARG A 82 -2.26 6.11 -0.20
CA ARG A 82 -2.38 7.39 -0.91
C ARG A 82 -1.61 7.33 -2.22
N LEU A 83 -2.31 7.55 -3.31
CA LEU A 83 -1.78 7.63 -4.66
C LEU A 83 -1.81 9.09 -5.11
N SER A 84 -0.78 9.58 -5.79
CA SER A 84 -0.81 10.85 -6.50
C SER A 84 -0.13 10.72 -7.84
N GLY A 85 -0.80 11.18 -8.89
CA GLY A 85 -0.34 11.05 -10.25
C GLY A 85 -1.49 11.03 -11.26
N ARG A 86 -1.19 10.54 -12.46
CA ARG A 86 -2.16 10.49 -13.56
C ARG A 86 -2.13 9.17 -14.33
N GLY A 87 -3.26 8.81 -14.92
CA GLY A 87 -3.45 7.64 -15.77
C GLY A 87 -4.02 6.43 -15.03
N LYS A 88 -3.70 5.21 -15.49
CA LYS A 88 -4.16 3.99 -14.83
C LYS A 88 -3.38 3.71 -13.55
N TYR A 89 -4.08 3.22 -12.53
CA TYR A 89 -3.47 2.70 -11.31
C TYR A 89 -3.90 1.26 -11.02
N LEU A 90 -3.07 0.56 -10.25
CA LEU A 90 -3.37 -0.73 -9.65
C LEU A 90 -2.77 -0.76 -8.25
N VAL A 91 -3.57 -1.19 -7.26
CA VAL A 91 -3.11 -1.50 -5.91
C VAL A 91 -3.52 -2.90 -5.52
N SER A 92 -2.66 -3.58 -4.77
CA SER A 92 -2.97 -4.85 -4.15
C SER A 92 -2.27 -4.96 -2.80
N VAL A 93 -2.97 -5.49 -1.80
CA VAL A 93 -2.39 -5.85 -0.52
C VAL A 93 -2.63 -7.33 -0.29
N ARG A 94 -1.57 -8.05 0.02
CA ARG A 94 -1.58 -9.50 0.21
C ARG A 94 -0.99 -9.89 1.55
N LYS A 95 -1.59 -10.92 2.14
CA LYS A 95 -1.14 -11.63 3.33
C LYS A 95 -0.52 -12.98 2.94
#